data_AF-A0A966DG89-F1
#
_entry.id   AF-A0A966DG89-F1
#
_cell.length_a   1.000
_cell.length_b   1.000
_cell.length_c   1.000
_cell.angle_alpha   90.00
_cell.angle_beta   90.00
_cell.angle_gamma   90.00
#
_symmetry.space_group_name_H-M   'P 1'
#
loop_
_entity.id
_entity.type
_entity.pdbx_description
1 polymer ?
#
loop_
_entity_poly.entity_id
_entity_poly.type
_entity_poly.pdbx_seq_one_letter_code
_entity_poly.pdbx_strand_id
1 'polypeptide(L)'
;MKRILPFLLMLGTVCACERIEPEKERIFEEYFTSSLWKTDNSIDESKLTGAMFAFEKYADREYWKTLTSNVDMLEALMIPQERLSSMSTQNLARTCTVYPFNSNYMAYVGFSTTSIDGIFHIMNNFNGYTQIQGRPSGPKELLAIYKEQQVKMDEKNEGWSADYTRANSFMNISAMELVLATAVDCGRFSNDEIADMIHAMWEKTEDFVESGLYSWNGAICYCYVLGATIAYHHAPNLSQNERTLLKTFVLSGGDTSRYSGDIGTITELVADKLNFVN
;
A
#
# COMPACT_ATOMS: atom_id res chain seq x y z
N MET A 1 36.15 62.45 -37.84
CA MET A 1 34.78 62.97 -37.67
C MET A 1 33.85 61.83 -37.30
N LYS A 2 33.24 61.91 -36.10
CA LYS A 2 31.85 61.56 -35.74
C LYS A 2 31.23 60.27 -36.34
N ARG A 3 30.96 59.26 -35.47
CA ARG A 3 29.63 58.87 -34.90
C ARG A 3 28.95 57.76 -35.77
N ILE A 4 28.30 56.68 -35.34
CA ILE A 4 27.60 56.20 -34.13
C ILE A 4 27.64 54.64 -34.15
N LEU A 5 27.74 54.03 -32.97
CA LEU A 5 27.57 52.59 -32.71
C LEU A 5 26.06 52.27 -32.51
N PRO A 6 25.46 51.24 -33.12
CA PRO A 6 24.19 50.71 -32.65
C PRO A 6 24.41 49.59 -31.64
N PHE A 7 23.82 49.77 -30.46
CA PHE A 7 23.57 48.77 -29.43
C PHE A 7 22.92 47.51 -30.03
N LEU A 8 23.58 46.36 -29.87
CA LEU A 8 22.93 45.06 -29.98
C LEU A 8 22.72 44.54 -28.55
N LEU A 9 21.45 44.47 -28.14
CA LEU A 9 21.02 43.86 -26.90
C LEU A 9 21.53 42.41 -26.83
N MET A 10 22.42 42.13 -25.89
CA MET A 10 22.65 40.78 -25.37
C MET A 10 21.46 40.41 -24.48
N LEU A 11 20.41 39.83 -25.08
CA LEU A 11 19.43 39.06 -24.32
C LEU A 11 20.09 37.72 -23.99
N GLY A 12 20.66 37.64 -22.78
CA GLY A 12 21.04 36.38 -22.19
C GLY A 12 19.79 35.53 -22.00
N THR A 13 19.58 34.57 -22.89
CA THR A 13 18.68 33.44 -22.61
C THR A 13 19.32 32.64 -21.48
N VAL A 14 18.86 32.91 -20.26
CA VAL A 14 18.99 31.96 -19.16
C VAL A 14 18.20 30.75 -19.60
N CYS A 15 18.87 29.75 -20.19
CA CYS A 15 18.35 28.41 -20.28
C CYS A 15 18.19 27.93 -18.84
N ALA A 16 17.00 28.12 -18.27
CA ALA A 16 16.53 27.28 -17.19
C ALA A 16 16.38 25.88 -17.80
N CYS A 17 17.49 25.13 -17.83
CA CYS A 17 17.41 23.69 -17.89
C CYS A 17 16.81 23.27 -16.54
N GLU A 18 15.48 23.23 -16.48
CA GLU A 18 14.81 22.34 -15.53
C GLU A 18 15.47 20.98 -15.72
N ARG A 19 16.26 20.55 -14.73
CA ARG A 19 16.65 19.16 -14.63
C ARG A 19 15.34 18.41 -14.47
N ILE A 20 14.82 17.89 -15.58
CA ILE A 20 13.83 16.83 -15.55
C ILE A 20 14.58 15.67 -14.91
N GLU A 21 14.43 15.49 -13.60
CA GLU A 21 14.81 14.23 -12.99
C GLU A 21 14.08 13.14 -13.76
N PRO A 22 14.78 12.12 -14.29
CA PRO A 22 14.11 11.03 -14.97
C PRO A 22 13.09 10.47 -13.98
N GLU A 23 11.84 10.37 -14.42
CA GLU A 23 10.76 9.80 -13.61
C GLU A 23 11.24 8.43 -13.12
N LYS A 24 11.28 8.25 -11.79
CA LYS A 24 11.74 6.99 -11.20
C LYS A 24 10.86 5.87 -11.73
N GLU A 25 11.49 4.83 -12.27
CA GLU A 25 10.80 3.63 -12.74
C GLU A 25 9.89 3.09 -11.63
N ARG A 26 8.62 2.82 -11.97
CA ARG A 26 7.66 2.22 -11.05
C ARG A 26 7.55 0.72 -11.27
N ILE A 27 7.33 -0.01 -10.20
CA ILE A 27 7.07 -1.46 -10.26
C ILE A 27 5.68 -1.70 -10.83
N PHE A 28 4.67 -0.97 -10.35
CA PHE A 28 3.27 -1.20 -10.68
C PHE A 28 2.74 -0.26 -11.77
N GLU A 29 3.60 0.19 -12.69
CA GLU A 29 3.22 1.13 -13.76
C GLU A 29 1.97 0.69 -14.53
N GLU A 30 1.87 -0.60 -14.84
CA GLU A 30 0.74 -1.20 -15.57
C GLU A 30 -0.58 -1.23 -14.78
N TYR A 31 -0.51 -1.11 -13.44
CA TYR A 31 -1.66 -1.17 -12.54
C TYR A 31 -2.20 0.21 -12.17
N PHE A 32 -1.39 1.26 -12.31
CA PHE A 32 -1.82 2.60 -11.94
C PHE A 32 -2.81 3.15 -12.96
N THR A 33 -4.02 3.43 -12.47
CA THR A 33 -4.85 4.46 -13.10
C THR A 33 -4.24 5.84 -12.79
N SER A 34 -4.49 6.84 -13.65
CA SER A 34 -3.95 8.21 -13.48
C SER A 34 -4.29 8.90 -12.14
N SER A 35 -5.17 8.31 -11.33
CA SER A 35 -5.65 8.81 -10.04
C SER A 35 -5.05 8.12 -8.82
N LEU A 36 -4.40 6.97 -8.95
CA LEU A 36 -4.01 6.17 -7.79
C LEU A 36 -2.83 6.81 -7.03
N TRP A 37 -2.99 6.98 -5.71
CA TRP A 37 -2.08 7.71 -4.80
C TRP A 37 -1.72 9.15 -5.21
N LYS A 38 -2.48 9.75 -6.13
CA LYS A 38 -2.27 11.14 -6.52
C LYS A 38 -2.86 12.06 -5.46
N THR A 39 -2.01 12.84 -4.80
CA THR A 39 -2.46 13.79 -3.77
C THR A 39 -3.40 14.83 -4.36
N ASP A 40 -4.55 15.00 -3.73
CA ASP A 40 -5.46 16.11 -3.95
C ASP A 40 -5.18 17.20 -2.91
N ASN A 41 -4.35 18.17 -3.30
CA ASN A 41 -4.00 19.32 -2.46
C ASN A 41 -5.17 20.29 -2.22
N SER A 42 -6.34 20.08 -2.84
CA SER A 42 -7.53 20.88 -2.56
C SER A 42 -8.27 20.45 -1.30
N ILE A 43 -7.96 19.26 -0.76
CA ILE A 43 -8.57 18.72 0.45
C ILE A 43 -7.97 19.42 1.68
N ASP A 44 -8.78 20.22 2.36
CA ASP A 44 -8.45 20.76 3.68
C ASP A 44 -8.80 19.74 4.78
N GLU A 45 -7.84 18.87 5.09
CA GLU A 45 -8.03 17.79 6.07
C GLU A 45 -8.36 18.31 7.48
N SER A 46 -8.02 19.56 7.81
CA SER A 46 -8.33 20.16 9.13
C SER A 46 -9.83 20.34 9.37
N LYS A 47 -10.62 20.35 8.29
CA LYS A 47 -12.09 20.43 8.34
C LYS A 47 -12.77 19.06 8.42
N LEU A 48 -12.00 17.97 8.30
CA LEU A 48 -12.53 16.62 8.28
C LEU A 48 -12.54 16.05 9.70
N THR A 49 -13.71 16.02 10.33
CA THR A 49 -13.89 15.58 11.72
C THR A 49 -14.81 14.37 11.86
N GLY A 50 -15.30 13.83 10.75
CA GLY A 50 -16.25 12.74 10.73
C GLY A 50 -15.68 11.44 11.33
N ALA A 51 -16.55 10.69 11.98
CA ALA A 51 -16.23 9.42 12.61
C ALA A 51 -16.01 8.30 11.59
N MET A 52 -15.27 7.27 12.03
CA MET A 52 -15.11 6.01 11.32
C MET A 52 -16.47 5.45 10.88
N PHE A 53 -16.52 4.84 9.70
CA PHE A 53 -17.65 4.05 9.26
C PHE A 53 -17.44 2.59 9.70
N ALA A 54 -18.40 2.08 10.46
CA ALA A 54 -18.42 0.70 10.92
C ALA A 54 -19.33 -0.13 10.02
N PHE A 55 -18.85 -1.30 9.62
CA PHE A 55 -19.58 -2.25 8.79
C PHE A 55 -20.44 -3.17 9.68
N GLU A 56 -21.30 -2.60 10.54
CA GLU A 56 -22.10 -3.37 11.50
C GLU A 56 -23.23 -4.15 10.83
N LYS A 57 -23.87 -3.55 9.82
CA LYS A 57 -24.98 -4.17 9.09
C LYS A 57 -24.57 -5.48 8.39
N TYR A 58 -23.28 -5.71 8.20
CA TYR A 58 -22.73 -6.91 7.57
C TYR A 58 -22.45 -8.03 8.58
N ALA A 59 -22.61 -7.78 9.88
CA ALA A 59 -22.72 -8.86 10.85
C ALA A 59 -24.11 -9.55 10.77
N ASP A 60 -25.09 -8.93 10.10
CA ASP A 60 -26.44 -9.50 9.92
C ASP A 60 -26.47 -10.50 8.75
N ARG A 61 -26.52 -11.78 9.10
CA ARG A 61 -26.62 -12.89 8.14
C ARG A 61 -27.89 -12.86 7.31
N GLU A 62 -29.02 -12.39 7.86
CA GLU A 62 -30.27 -12.33 7.11
C GLU A 62 -30.22 -11.23 6.05
N TYR A 63 -29.58 -10.09 6.35
CA TYR A 63 -29.31 -9.06 5.35
C TYR A 63 -28.47 -9.61 4.19
N TRP A 64 -27.40 -10.38 4.45
CA TRP A 64 -26.57 -10.98 3.40
C TRP A 64 -27.34 -11.90 2.46
N LYS A 65 -28.33 -12.65 2.94
CA LYS A 65 -29.16 -13.52 2.09
C LYS A 65 -30.01 -12.74 1.09
N THR A 66 -30.23 -11.45 1.32
CA THR A 66 -30.98 -10.60 0.39
C THR A 66 -30.14 -10.10 -0.79
N LEU A 67 -28.81 -10.19 -0.69
CA LEU A 67 -27.88 -9.75 -1.73
C LEU A 67 -27.69 -10.89 -2.72
N THR A 68 -28.05 -10.67 -3.98
CA THR A 68 -28.16 -11.74 -5.00
C THR A 68 -26.99 -11.80 -5.96
N SER A 69 -26.15 -10.75 -5.96
CA SER A 69 -25.02 -10.62 -6.86
C SER A 69 -23.78 -10.09 -6.15
N ASN A 70 -22.59 -10.33 -6.71
CA ASN A 70 -21.35 -9.70 -6.22
C ASN A 70 -21.40 -8.17 -6.29
N VAL A 71 -22.15 -7.61 -7.26
CA VAL A 71 -22.35 -6.16 -7.37
C VAL A 71 -23.17 -5.67 -6.18
N ASP A 72 -24.27 -6.34 -5.82
CA ASP A 72 -25.10 -6.00 -4.65
C ASP A 72 -24.26 -6.03 -3.37
N MET A 73 -23.34 -7.00 -3.25
CA MET A 73 -22.44 -7.13 -2.11
C MET A 73 -21.42 -5.99 -2.03
N LEU A 74 -20.81 -5.64 -3.16
CA LEU A 74 -19.87 -4.52 -3.23
C LEU A 74 -20.59 -3.19 -2.95
N GLU A 75 -21.72 -2.92 -3.61
CA GLU A 75 -22.53 -1.72 -3.38
C GLU A 75 -22.98 -1.60 -1.92
N ALA A 76 -23.41 -2.73 -1.33
CA ALA A 76 -23.77 -2.76 0.07
C ALA A 76 -22.60 -2.25 0.91
N LEU A 77 -21.36 -2.63 0.61
CA LEU A 77 -20.12 -2.31 1.32
C LEU A 77 -19.52 -0.92 1.05
N MET A 78 -20.17 -0.07 0.24
CA MET A 78 -19.69 1.30 0.01
C MET A 78 -19.98 2.22 1.20
N ILE A 79 -19.06 3.14 1.49
CA ILE A 79 -19.30 4.19 2.49
C ILE A 79 -20.27 5.21 1.89
N PRO A 80 -21.36 5.59 2.58
CA PRO A 80 -22.25 6.66 2.10
C PRO A 80 -21.49 7.97 1.85
N GLN A 81 -21.74 8.64 0.73
CA GLN A 81 -20.94 9.79 0.28
C GLN A 81 -20.87 10.93 1.30
N GLU A 82 -21.96 11.19 2.02
CA GLU A 82 -22.02 12.20 3.10
C GLU A 82 -21.08 11.86 4.28
N ARG A 83 -20.90 10.56 4.57
CA ARG A 83 -19.98 10.08 5.60
C ARG A 83 -18.55 10.14 5.08
N LEU A 84 -18.32 9.66 3.85
CA LEU A 84 -17.00 9.60 3.22
C LEU A 84 -16.35 11.00 3.11
N SER A 85 -17.12 11.99 2.68
CA SER A 85 -16.66 13.36 2.46
C SER A 85 -16.36 14.15 3.75
N SER A 86 -16.92 13.75 4.89
CA SER A 86 -16.71 14.42 6.18
C SER A 86 -15.70 13.72 7.08
N MET A 87 -15.40 12.43 6.84
CA MET A 87 -14.56 11.58 7.68
C MET A 87 -13.13 12.12 7.81
N SER A 88 -12.57 12.16 9.03
CA SER A 88 -11.15 12.50 9.24
C SER A 88 -10.22 11.48 8.57
N THR A 89 -8.98 11.86 8.23
CA THR A 89 -8.05 10.93 7.53
C THR A 89 -7.70 9.72 8.37
N GLN A 90 -7.46 9.92 9.66
CA GLN A 90 -7.28 8.82 10.61
C GLN A 90 -8.47 7.86 10.62
N ASN A 91 -9.70 8.38 10.66
CA ASN A 91 -10.88 7.52 10.69
C ASN A 91 -11.13 6.83 9.36
N LEU A 92 -10.78 7.47 8.23
CA LEU A 92 -10.84 6.82 6.93
C LEU A 92 -9.81 5.70 6.82
N ALA A 93 -8.59 5.90 7.33
CA ALA A 93 -7.58 4.84 7.40
C ALA A 93 -8.10 3.65 8.20
N ARG A 94 -8.68 3.90 9.38
CA ARG A 94 -9.32 2.84 10.19
C ARG A 94 -10.43 2.13 9.43
N THR A 95 -11.34 2.86 8.78
CA THR A 95 -12.39 2.25 7.94
C THR A 95 -11.82 1.40 6.81
N CYS A 96 -10.76 1.85 6.12
CA CYS A 96 -10.07 1.05 5.11
C CYS A 96 -9.50 -0.23 5.69
N THR A 97 -8.93 -0.21 6.89
CA THR A 97 -8.30 -1.40 7.51
C THR A 97 -9.31 -2.47 7.91
N VAL A 98 -10.53 -2.09 8.30
CA VAL A 98 -11.59 -3.03 8.72
C VAL A 98 -12.59 -3.34 7.60
N TYR A 99 -12.29 -2.94 6.37
CA TYR A 99 -13.13 -3.22 5.21
C TYR A 99 -13.33 -4.74 5.07
N PRO A 100 -14.59 -5.25 5.13
CA PRO A 100 -14.86 -6.69 5.22
C PRO A 100 -14.29 -7.53 4.07
N PHE A 101 -14.10 -6.93 2.89
CA PHE A 101 -13.56 -7.63 1.72
C PHE A 101 -12.05 -7.43 1.54
N ASN A 102 -11.33 -6.85 2.51
CA ASN A 102 -9.87 -6.74 2.43
C ASN A 102 -9.21 -8.10 2.20
N SER A 103 -9.66 -9.16 2.89
CA SER A 103 -9.11 -10.50 2.73
C SER A 103 -9.47 -11.19 1.42
N ASN A 104 -10.37 -10.63 0.61
CA ASN A 104 -10.77 -11.25 -0.65
C ASN A 104 -9.69 -11.14 -1.73
N TYR A 105 -8.59 -10.43 -1.51
CA TYR A 105 -7.49 -10.34 -2.48
C TYR A 105 -6.98 -11.74 -2.87
N MET A 106 -6.97 -12.68 -1.92
CA MET A 106 -6.60 -14.08 -2.17
C MET A 106 -7.58 -14.81 -3.09
N ALA A 107 -8.86 -14.45 -3.08
CA ALA A 107 -9.87 -15.06 -3.95
C ALA A 107 -9.72 -14.66 -5.43
N TYR A 108 -8.95 -13.59 -5.71
CA TYR A 108 -8.62 -13.16 -7.06
C TYR A 108 -7.33 -13.80 -7.59
N VAL A 109 -6.63 -14.61 -6.79
CA VAL A 109 -5.44 -15.36 -7.21
C VAL A 109 -5.88 -16.57 -8.04
N GLY A 110 -5.43 -16.64 -9.28
CA GLY A 110 -5.79 -17.68 -10.26
C GLY A 110 -4.68 -17.83 -11.29
N PHE A 111 -4.78 -18.75 -12.25
CA PHE A 111 -3.65 -19.12 -13.13
C PHE A 111 -2.88 -17.93 -13.76
N SER A 112 -3.56 -16.85 -14.12
CA SER A 112 -2.97 -15.64 -14.71
C SER A 112 -2.97 -14.40 -13.79
N THR A 113 -3.33 -14.54 -12.52
CA THR A 113 -3.46 -13.42 -11.56
C THR A 113 -2.80 -13.73 -10.22
N THR A 114 -2.33 -12.70 -9.55
CA THR A 114 -1.54 -12.72 -8.31
C THR A 114 -2.24 -11.98 -7.18
N SER A 115 -1.66 -12.02 -5.98
CA SER A 115 -2.16 -11.25 -4.84
C SER A 115 -2.13 -9.74 -5.09
N ILE A 116 -1.22 -9.26 -5.96
CA ILE A 116 -1.16 -7.85 -6.39
C ILE A 116 -2.40 -7.51 -7.23
N ASP A 117 -2.78 -8.36 -8.19
CA ASP A 117 -4.01 -8.16 -8.97
C ASP A 117 -5.24 -8.10 -8.05
N GLY A 118 -5.27 -8.98 -7.04
CA GLY A 118 -6.33 -9.02 -6.03
C GLY A 118 -6.42 -7.75 -5.18
N ILE A 119 -5.29 -7.22 -4.69
CA ILE A 119 -5.32 -5.98 -3.88
C ILE A 119 -5.70 -4.78 -4.73
N PHE A 120 -5.22 -4.69 -5.98
CA PHE A 120 -5.62 -3.62 -6.90
C PHE A 120 -7.12 -3.70 -7.22
N HIS A 121 -7.67 -4.91 -7.37
CA HIS A 121 -9.12 -5.07 -7.52
C HIS A 121 -9.87 -4.47 -6.32
N ILE A 122 -9.46 -4.77 -5.09
CA ILE A 122 -10.10 -4.22 -3.90
C ILE A 122 -9.96 -2.69 -3.84
N MET A 123 -8.75 -2.17 -4.03
CA MET A 123 -8.45 -0.74 -3.97
C MET A 123 -9.22 0.07 -5.02
N ASN A 124 -9.44 -0.51 -6.21
CA ASN A 124 -10.16 0.14 -7.29
C ASN A 124 -11.69 0.09 -7.14
N ASN A 125 -12.22 -0.89 -6.40
CA ASN A 125 -13.66 -1.05 -6.25
C ASN A 125 -14.21 -0.41 -4.96
N PHE A 126 -13.43 -0.30 -3.88
CA PHE A 126 -13.89 0.29 -2.63
C PHE A 126 -13.65 1.81 -2.56
N ASN A 127 -14.73 2.57 -2.38
CA ASN A 127 -14.68 4.05 -2.38
C ASN A 127 -13.84 4.65 -1.24
N GLY A 128 -13.63 3.92 -0.13
CA GLY A 128 -12.72 4.35 0.93
C GLY A 128 -11.26 4.38 0.47
N TYR A 129 -10.81 3.38 -0.29
CA TYR A 129 -9.45 3.37 -0.85
C TYR A 129 -9.27 4.48 -1.88
N THR A 130 -10.24 4.69 -2.77
CA THR A 130 -10.22 5.83 -3.71
C THR A 130 -10.05 7.16 -2.98
N GLN A 131 -10.78 7.36 -1.88
CA GLN A 131 -10.73 8.61 -1.12
C GLN A 131 -9.43 8.78 -0.33
N ILE A 132 -8.90 7.71 0.28
CA ILE A 132 -7.67 7.82 1.11
C ILE A 132 -6.42 8.01 0.25
N GLN A 133 -6.40 7.45 -0.95
CA GLN A 133 -5.32 7.62 -1.93
C GLN A 133 -5.10 9.10 -2.31
N GLY A 134 -6.17 9.89 -2.32
CA GLY A 134 -6.12 11.33 -2.59
C GLY A 134 -5.70 12.18 -1.39
N ARG A 135 -5.71 11.64 -0.17
CA ARG A 135 -5.48 12.41 1.06
C ARG A 135 -3.98 12.61 1.33
N PRO A 136 -3.50 13.86 1.52
CA PRO A 136 -2.11 14.13 1.88
C PRO A 136 -1.57 13.26 3.01
N SER A 137 -2.31 13.08 4.11
CA SER A 137 -1.88 12.27 5.26
C SER A 137 -2.31 10.79 5.19
N GLY A 138 -3.04 10.39 4.14
CA GLY A 138 -3.58 9.04 3.99
C GLY A 138 -2.56 7.91 4.16
N PRO A 139 -1.43 7.91 3.41
CA PRO A 139 -0.37 6.91 3.57
C PRO A 139 0.17 6.81 5.00
N LYS A 140 0.42 7.95 5.64
CA LYS A 140 0.94 8.03 7.01
C LYS A 140 -0.03 7.44 8.03
N GLU A 141 -1.32 7.72 7.91
CA GLU A 141 -2.34 7.17 8.81
C GLU A 141 -2.49 5.65 8.65
N LEU A 142 -2.34 5.11 7.44
CA LEU A 142 -2.30 3.65 7.22
C LEU A 142 -1.05 3.01 7.84
N LEU A 143 0.12 3.63 7.67
CA LEU A 143 1.35 3.17 8.31
C LEU A 143 1.22 3.20 9.85
N ALA A 144 0.63 4.24 10.43
CA ALA A 144 0.42 4.33 11.87
C ALA A 144 -0.38 3.12 12.39
N ILE A 145 -1.45 2.74 11.69
CA ILE A 145 -2.24 1.55 12.06
C ILE A 145 -1.42 0.27 11.87
N TYR A 146 -0.68 0.14 10.77
CA TYR A 146 0.18 -1.02 10.53
C TYR A 146 1.20 -1.22 11.64
N LYS A 147 1.84 -0.14 12.13
CA LYS A 147 2.79 -0.21 13.26
C LYS A 147 2.15 -0.72 14.55
N GLU A 148 0.88 -0.38 14.79
CA GLU A 148 0.15 -0.78 16.00
C GLU A 148 -0.48 -2.19 15.91
N GLN A 149 -0.60 -2.76 14.70
CA GLN A 149 -1.12 -4.12 14.50
C GLN A 149 -0.18 -5.17 15.10
N GLN A 150 -0.76 -6.08 15.88
CA GLN A 150 -0.08 -7.21 16.50
C GLN A 150 -0.46 -8.51 15.80
N VAL A 151 0.54 -9.34 15.48
CA VAL A 151 0.35 -10.68 14.92
C VAL A 151 -0.07 -11.67 16.01
N LYS A 152 0.55 -11.56 17.19
CA LYS A 152 0.20 -12.36 18.37
C LYS A 152 -1.02 -11.73 19.04
N MET A 153 -2.17 -12.40 18.93
CA MET A 153 -3.28 -12.14 19.84
C MET A 153 -2.88 -12.64 21.23
N ASP A 154 -3.07 -11.83 22.25
CA ASP A 154 -2.88 -12.22 23.64
C ASP A 154 -3.67 -13.50 23.96
N GLU A 155 -3.07 -14.45 24.69
CA GLU A 155 -3.64 -15.77 25.04
C GLU A 155 -5.04 -15.70 25.69
N LYS A 156 -5.47 -14.51 26.11
CA LYS A 156 -6.80 -14.26 26.70
C LYS A 156 -7.90 -13.99 25.67
N ASN A 157 -7.54 -13.74 24.42
CA ASN A 157 -8.47 -13.54 23.32
C ASN A 157 -8.43 -14.77 22.40
N GLU A 158 -8.87 -15.92 22.93
CA GLU A 158 -9.12 -17.12 22.14
C GLU A 158 -10.28 -16.86 21.17
N GLY A 159 -9.95 -16.40 19.97
CA GLY A 159 -10.89 -16.32 18.85
C GLY A 159 -10.52 -15.25 17.85
N TRP A 160 -11.00 -15.42 16.62
CA TRP A 160 -11.32 -14.29 15.76
C TRP A 160 -12.13 -13.29 16.58
N SER A 161 -11.53 -12.18 17.03
CA SER A 161 -12.33 -11.13 17.65
C SER A 161 -13.24 -10.58 16.56
N ALA A 162 -14.55 -10.71 16.74
CA ALA A 162 -15.53 -9.91 15.98
C ALA A 162 -15.46 -8.42 16.37
N ASP A 163 -14.34 -7.96 16.94
CA ASP A 163 -14.05 -6.57 17.14
C ASP A 163 -13.76 -5.93 15.78
N TYR A 164 -14.83 -5.56 15.08
CA TYR A 164 -14.80 -4.83 13.81
C TYR A 164 -14.12 -3.45 13.91
N THR A 165 -13.60 -3.08 15.09
CA THR A 165 -12.75 -1.90 15.28
C THR A 165 -11.25 -2.21 15.16
N ARG A 166 -10.86 -3.50 15.07
CA ARG A 166 -9.45 -3.92 14.97
C ARG A 166 -9.23 -4.85 13.79
N ALA A 167 -8.27 -4.49 12.95
CA ALA A 167 -7.87 -5.27 11.79
C ALA A 167 -6.67 -6.17 12.10
N ASN A 168 -6.78 -7.08 13.09
CA ASN A 168 -5.61 -7.84 13.58
C ASN A 168 -5.51 -9.28 13.05
N SER A 169 -6.38 -9.70 12.12
CA SER A 169 -6.18 -10.99 11.45
C SER A 169 -4.95 -10.94 10.55
N PHE A 170 -4.24 -12.06 10.40
CA PHE A 170 -3.10 -12.11 9.47
C PHE A 170 -3.50 -11.67 8.05
N MET A 171 -4.70 -11.99 7.60
CA MET A 171 -5.20 -11.58 6.27
C MET A 171 -5.35 -10.07 6.15
N ASN A 172 -5.75 -9.38 7.23
CA ASN A 172 -5.85 -7.92 7.24
C ASN A 172 -4.46 -7.28 7.26
N ILE A 173 -3.51 -7.87 8.00
CA ILE A 173 -2.10 -7.44 8.01
C ILE A 173 -1.50 -7.61 6.61
N SER A 174 -1.64 -8.79 6.00
CA SER A 174 -1.17 -9.07 4.64
C SER A 174 -1.77 -8.12 3.59
N ALA A 175 -3.08 -7.85 3.67
CA ALA A 175 -3.72 -6.88 2.78
C ALA A 175 -3.14 -5.47 2.98
N MET A 176 -2.86 -5.08 4.23
CA MET A 176 -2.23 -3.80 4.53
C MET A 176 -0.83 -3.70 3.93
N GLU A 177 -0.02 -4.76 4.02
CA GLU A 177 1.33 -4.80 3.43
C GLU A 177 1.30 -4.63 1.92
N LEU A 178 0.35 -5.28 1.25
CA LEU A 178 0.13 -5.11 -0.18
C LEU A 178 -0.31 -3.68 -0.53
N VAL A 179 -1.21 -3.07 0.25
CA VAL A 179 -1.63 -1.66 0.06
C VAL A 179 -0.42 -0.72 0.26
N LEU A 180 0.34 -0.90 1.34
CA LEU A 180 1.51 -0.08 1.65
C LEU A 180 2.59 -0.19 0.57
N ALA A 181 2.79 -1.38 -0.01
CA ALA A 181 3.73 -1.56 -1.12
C ALA A 181 3.36 -0.64 -2.31
N THR A 182 2.09 -0.52 -2.66
CA THR A 182 1.66 0.40 -3.74
C THR A 182 1.92 1.88 -3.41
N ALA A 183 1.83 2.27 -2.13
CA ALA A 183 2.11 3.62 -1.69
C ALA A 183 3.63 3.91 -1.67
N VAL A 184 4.45 2.93 -1.30
CA VAL A 184 5.92 3.00 -1.41
C VAL A 184 6.33 3.20 -2.87
N ASP A 185 5.77 2.42 -3.80
CA ASP A 185 6.04 2.53 -5.24
C ASP A 185 5.65 3.90 -5.82
N CYS A 186 4.67 4.56 -5.19
CA CYS A 186 4.27 5.93 -5.53
C CYS A 186 5.09 7.02 -4.83
N GLY A 187 6.12 6.67 -4.05
CA GLY A 187 6.95 7.63 -3.32
C GLY A 187 6.18 8.43 -2.28
N ARG A 188 5.20 7.80 -1.61
CA ARG A 188 4.27 8.48 -0.68
C ARG A 188 4.77 8.61 0.75
N PHE A 189 5.97 8.12 1.03
CA PHE A 189 6.57 8.13 2.36
C PHE A 189 7.89 8.89 2.36
N SER A 190 8.16 9.58 3.46
CA SER A 190 9.48 10.09 3.81
C SER A 190 10.43 8.96 4.19
N ASN A 191 11.74 9.23 4.24
CA ASN A 191 12.72 8.23 4.67
C ASN A 191 12.47 7.75 6.11
N ASP A 192 12.11 8.66 7.02
CA ASP A 192 11.77 8.29 8.41
C ASP A 192 10.55 7.34 8.47
N GLU A 193 9.54 7.59 7.64
CA GLU A 193 8.36 6.70 7.53
C GLU A 193 8.72 5.35 6.90
N ILE A 194 9.68 5.31 5.97
CA ILE A 194 10.19 4.05 5.41
C ILE A 194 10.97 3.26 6.47
N ALA A 195 11.82 3.92 7.27
CA ALA A 195 12.54 3.27 8.36
C ALA A 195 11.58 2.68 9.42
N ASP A 196 10.57 3.46 9.82
CA ASP A 196 9.48 3.00 10.69
C ASP A 196 8.74 1.79 10.11
N MET A 197 8.50 1.79 8.80
CA MET A 197 7.82 0.69 8.11
C MET A 197 8.67 -0.58 8.06
N ILE A 198 9.98 -0.47 7.77
CA ILE A 198 10.90 -1.60 7.79
C ILE A 198 10.92 -2.26 9.17
N HIS A 199 10.99 -1.46 10.24
CA HIS A 199 10.97 -1.98 11.61
C HIS A 199 9.69 -2.76 11.89
N ALA A 200 8.52 -2.15 11.63
CA ALA A 200 7.23 -2.78 11.88
C ALA A 200 6.99 -4.05 11.04
N MET A 201 7.58 -4.11 9.83
CA MET A 201 7.54 -5.27 8.96
C MET A 201 8.39 -6.41 9.51
N TRP A 202 9.58 -6.13 10.04
CA TRP A 202 10.43 -7.16 10.64
C TRP A 202 9.86 -7.72 11.92
N GLU A 203 9.31 -6.88 12.81
CA GLU A 203 8.60 -7.36 14.01
C GLU A 203 7.49 -8.34 13.65
N LYS A 204 6.68 -8.04 12.62
CA LYS A 204 5.62 -8.94 12.16
C LYS A 204 6.14 -10.22 11.53
N THR A 205 7.22 -10.11 10.75
CA THR A 205 7.86 -11.28 10.14
C THR A 205 8.38 -12.24 11.21
N GLU A 206 9.05 -11.71 12.24
CA GLU A 206 9.50 -12.48 13.40
C GLU A 206 8.32 -13.13 14.12
N ASP A 207 7.27 -12.36 14.42
CA ASP A 207 6.07 -12.90 15.07
C ASP A 207 5.40 -14.02 14.25
N PHE A 208 5.28 -13.86 12.92
CA PHE A 208 4.72 -14.87 12.05
C PHE A 208 5.57 -16.15 12.05
N VAL A 209 6.89 -16.03 11.96
CA VAL A 209 7.83 -17.16 11.98
C VAL A 209 7.79 -17.87 13.34
N GLU A 210 7.87 -17.13 14.45
CA GLU A 210 7.86 -17.67 15.80
C GLU A 210 6.55 -18.38 16.15
N SER A 211 5.42 -17.90 15.62
CA SER A 211 4.12 -18.53 15.86
C SER A 211 4.06 -19.97 15.35
N GLY A 212 4.81 -20.30 14.28
CA GLY A 212 4.72 -21.57 13.57
C GLY A 212 3.35 -21.85 12.92
N LEU A 213 2.42 -20.88 12.93
CA LEU A 213 1.05 -21.04 12.43
C LEU A 213 0.91 -20.71 10.95
N TYR A 214 1.86 -19.95 10.40
CA TYR A 214 1.76 -19.40 9.05
C TYR A 214 2.85 -19.96 8.14
N SER A 215 2.47 -20.21 6.89
CA SER A 215 3.39 -20.69 5.86
C SER A 215 4.00 -19.53 5.08
N TRP A 216 5.08 -19.84 4.34
CA TRP A 216 5.69 -18.92 3.39
C TRP A 216 4.66 -18.34 2.41
N ASN A 217 3.82 -19.18 1.81
CA ASN A 217 2.80 -18.78 0.84
C ASN A 217 1.59 -18.04 1.46
N GLY A 218 1.64 -17.74 2.75
CA GLY A 218 0.64 -16.99 3.50
C GLY A 218 1.18 -15.65 3.96
N ALA A 219 1.08 -15.37 5.26
CA ALA A 219 1.45 -14.07 5.83
C ALA A 219 2.91 -13.65 5.55
N ILE A 220 3.85 -14.60 5.63
CA ILE A 220 5.29 -14.31 5.57
C ILE A 220 5.69 -13.70 4.23
N CYS A 221 5.19 -14.20 3.09
CA CYS A 221 5.61 -13.67 1.79
C CYS A 221 5.20 -12.22 1.57
N TYR A 222 4.09 -11.75 2.15
CA TYR A 222 3.60 -10.38 1.95
C TYR A 222 4.47 -9.35 2.65
N CYS A 223 5.05 -9.69 3.81
CA CYS A 223 6.10 -8.90 4.44
C CYS A 223 7.27 -8.70 3.47
N TYR A 224 7.72 -9.78 2.82
CA TYR A 224 8.81 -9.70 1.85
C TYR A 224 8.42 -8.97 0.56
N VAL A 225 7.17 -8.98 0.11
CA VAL A 225 6.71 -8.17 -1.03
C VAL A 225 6.82 -6.68 -0.70
N LEU A 226 6.39 -6.28 0.49
CA LEU A 226 6.56 -4.91 0.99
C LEU A 226 8.05 -4.56 1.06
N GLY A 227 8.86 -5.41 1.70
CA GLY A 227 10.30 -5.21 1.83
C GLY A 227 11.03 -5.13 0.49
N ALA A 228 10.65 -5.95 -0.49
CA ALA A 228 11.23 -5.90 -1.83
C ALA A 228 10.88 -4.60 -2.58
N THR A 229 9.66 -4.08 -2.36
CA THR A 229 9.25 -2.79 -2.93
C THR A 229 10.03 -1.64 -2.30
N ILE A 230 10.23 -1.67 -0.96
CA ILE A 230 11.08 -0.70 -0.26
C ILE A 230 12.51 -0.77 -0.79
N ALA A 231 13.10 -1.98 -0.85
CA ALA A 231 14.46 -2.16 -1.33
C ALA A 231 14.64 -1.63 -2.75
N TYR A 232 13.71 -1.92 -3.67
CA TYR A 232 13.77 -1.45 -5.06
C TYR A 232 13.90 0.07 -5.18
N HIS A 233 13.21 0.82 -4.33
CA HIS A 233 13.12 2.29 -4.37
C HIS A 233 14.14 3.01 -3.50
N HIS A 234 14.50 2.42 -2.36
CA HIS A 234 15.27 3.09 -1.31
C HIS A 234 16.65 2.48 -1.06
N ALA A 235 16.92 1.24 -1.47
CA ALA A 235 18.24 0.64 -1.27
C ALA A 235 19.28 1.28 -2.21
N PRO A 236 20.46 1.63 -1.68
CA PRO A 236 21.54 2.18 -2.50
C PRO A 236 22.15 1.09 -3.39
N ASN A 237 22.68 1.51 -4.55
CA ASN A 237 23.57 0.69 -5.39
C ASN A 237 23.01 -0.65 -5.89
N LEU A 238 21.69 -0.78 -6.11
CA LEU A 238 21.12 -1.98 -6.74
C LEU A 238 21.69 -2.18 -8.16
N SER A 239 22.26 -3.35 -8.41
CA SER A 239 22.59 -3.82 -9.74
C SER A 239 21.32 -4.05 -10.58
N GLN A 240 21.47 -4.07 -11.91
CA GLN A 240 20.34 -4.32 -12.80
C GLN A 240 19.67 -5.68 -12.51
N ASN A 241 20.45 -6.71 -12.20
CA ASN A 241 19.93 -8.03 -11.87
C ASN A 241 19.12 -8.01 -10.57
N GLU A 242 19.62 -7.35 -9.52
CA GLU A 242 18.87 -7.21 -8.26
C GLU A 242 17.56 -6.43 -8.47
N ARG A 243 17.58 -5.35 -9.27
CA ARG A 243 16.35 -4.61 -9.65
C ARG A 243 15.34 -5.52 -10.33
N THR A 244 15.78 -6.31 -11.30
CA THR A 244 14.91 -7.26 -11.99
C THR A 244 14.34 -8.32 -11.04
N LEU A 245 15.17 -8.91 -10.17
CA LEU A 245 14.71 -9.92 -9.20
C LEU A 245 13.66 -9.35 -8.24
N LEU A 246 13.93 -8.17 -7.66
CA LEU A 246 12.99 -7.49 -6.76
C LEU A 246 11.67 -7.17 -7.49
N LYS A 247 11.74 -6.57 -8.69
CA LYS A 247 10.54 -6.23 -9.47
C LYS A 247 9.72 -7.47 -9.84
N THR A 248 10.36 -8.53 -10.31
CA THR A 248 9.68 -9.78 -10.66
C THR A 248 9.04 -10.46 -9.45
N PHE A 249 9.70 -10.46 -8.30
CA PHE A 249 9.15 -11.01 -7.06
C PHE A 249 7.94 -10.21 -6.56
N VAL A 250 8.00 -8.88 -6.62
CA VAL A 250 6.87 -8.02 -6.27
C VAL A 250 5.70 -8.27 -7.21
N LEU A 251 5.93 -8.29 -8.53
CA LEU A 251 4.88 -8.55 -9.52
C LEU A 251 4.32 -9.97 -9.49
N SER A 252 5.04 -10.95 -8.92
CA SER A 252 4.47 -12.28 -8.66
C SER A 252 3.55 -12.29 -7.44
N GLY A 253 3.46 -11.19 -6.70
CA GLY A 253 2.73 -11.09 -5.42
C GLY A 253 3.28 -12.04 -4.36
N GLY A 254 4.58 -12.33 -4.42
CA GLY A 254 5.24 -13.28 -3.52
C GLY A 254 4.98 -14.76 -3.86
N ASP A 255 4.25 -15.06 -4.94
CA ASP A 255 3.97 -16.43 -5.37
C ASP A 255 5.24 -17.09 -5.92
N THR A 256 5.70 -18.11 -5.22
CA THR A 256 6.94 -18.83 -5.51
C THR A 256 6.83 -19.81 -6.67
N SER A 257 5.61 -20.15 -7.08
CA SER A 257 5.38 -20.96 -8.29
C SER A 257 5.51 -20.14 -9.57
N ARG A 258 5.31 -18.82 -9.46
CA ARG A 258 5.44 -17.85 -10.56
C ARG A 258 6.77 -17.12 -10.55
N TYR A 259 7.36 -16.96 -9.37
CA TYR A 259 8.71 -16.47 -9.24
C TYR A 259 9.68 -17.59 -9.66
N SER A 260 10.36 -17.41 -10.78
CA SER A 260 11.32 -18.39 -11.29
C SER A 260 12.65 -18.41 -10.52
N GLY A 261 12.80 -17.58 -9.48
CA GLY A 261 13.99 -17.49 -8.66
C GLY A 261 13.88 -18.29 -7.36
N ASP A 262 15.01 -18.45 -6.67
CA ASP A 262 15.06 -19.11 -5.37
C ASP A 262 14.56 -18.18 -4.25
N ILE A 263 13.74 -18.73 -3.34
CA ILE A 263 13.13 -17.98 -2.23
C ILE A 263 14.21 -17.51 -1.23
N GLY A 264 15.17 -18.39 -0.93
CA GLY A 264 16.29 -18.04 -0.05
C GLY A 264 17.05 -16.83 -0.60
N THR A 265 17.34 -16.86 -1.90
CA THR A 265 18.05 -15.78 -2.59
C THR A 265 17.30 -14.45 -2.51
N ILE A 266 15.98 -14.41 -2.75
CA ILE A 266 15.24 -13.14 -2.69
C ILE A 266 15.07 -12.63 -1.26
N THR A 267 14.88 -13.52 -0.29
CA THR A 267 14.77 -13.13 1.14
C THR A 267 16.08 -12.58 1.68
N GLU A 268 17.20 -13.25 1.38
CA GLU A 268 18.55 -12.76 1.70
C GLU A 268 18.82 -11.41 1.03
N LEU A 269 18.44 -11.25 -0.24
CA LEU A 269 18.59 -9.99 -0.95
C LEU A 269 17.77 -8.87 -0.27
N VAL A 270 16.51 -9.11 0.06
CA VAL A 270 15.68 -8.11 0.76
C VAL A 270 16.28 -7.76 2.12
N ALA A 271 16.67 -8.75 2.92
CA ALA A 271 17.28 -8.52 4.23
C ALA A 271 18.60 -7.73 4.11
N ASP A 272 19.49 -8.11 3.20
CA ASP A 272 20.73 -7.39 2.92
C ASP A 272 20.47 -5.93 2.55
N LYS A 273 19.56 -5.68 1.60
CA LYS A 273 19.32 -4.33 1.07
C LYS A 273 18.62 -3.42 2.06
N LEU A 274 17.69 -3.94 2.86
CA LEU A 274 17.00 -3.13 3.86
C LEU A 274 17.92 -2.70 5.01
N ASN A 275 18.99 -3.42 5.31
CA ASN A 275 20.01 -2.99 6.28
C ASN A 275 20.75 -1.70 5.87
N PHE A 276 20.68 -1.31 4.59
CA PHE A 276 21.33 -0.10 4.06
C PHE A 276 20.34 1.02 3.74
N VAL A 277 19.05 0.84 4.05
CA VAL A 277 18.05 1.90 3.96
C VAL A 277 18.14 2.73 5.25
N ASN A 278 18.46 4.03 5.10
CA ASN A 278 18.57 4.98 6.21
C ASN A 278 17.22 5.57 6.57
#